data_AF-A0A7U2EXP0-F1
#
_entry.id   AF-A0A7U2EXP0-F1
#
_cell.length_a   1.000
_cell.length_b   1.000
_cell.length_c   1.000
_cell.angle_alpha   90.00
_cell.angle_beta   90.00
_cell.angle_gamma   90.00
#
_symmetry.space_group_name_H-M   'P 1'
#
loop_
_entity.id
_entity.type
_entity.pdbx_description
1 polymer ?
#
loop_
_entity_poly.entity_id
_entity_poly.type
_entity_poly.pdbx_seq_one_letter_code
_entity_poly.pdbx_strand_id
1 'polypeptide(L)'
;MPPTLILIRHAQALHNVAGDWSFHDPKLSELGEQQSRELHESLKASKIGNEVELIVVSAMRRTLQTATIGLDWLIKSNVKVMPDANWQENADKPCDTGSPISVMEEEFPGYDFSAVDPTYPDKTTDLSSNPYAFTQKAILARGQSCLRALYDRPEKVIAVVSHSGFLRTAVCNRMFFNADWRVFTYDEDAMAKNGGTRFILKESEETEKKGGGMGRSDVGVFGIVEGDFPSEVQDQLKDHEAEDPVKVGALDEANKQKPSC
;
A
#
# COMPACT_ATOMS: atom_id res chain seq x y z
N MET A 1 -6.41 17.25 -12.64
CA MET A 1 -5.26 16.36 -12.89
C MET A 1 -5.11 15.49 -11.66
N PRO A 2 -4.82 14.19 -11.82
CA PRO A 2 -4.55 13.29 -10.70
C PRO A 2 -3.36 13.78 -9.86
N PRO A 3 -3.30 13.43 -8.56
CA PRO A 3 -2.18 13.82 -7.70
C PRO A 3 -0.85 13.23 -8.15
N THR A 4 0.22 13.95 -7.82
CA THR A 4 1.57 13.36 -7.73
C THR A 4 1.66 12.56 -6.44
N LEU A 5 2.23 11.35 -6.51
CA LEU A 5 2.40 10.47 -5.36
C LEU A 5 3.86 10.41 -4.95
N ILE A 6 4.15 10.62 -3.66
CA ILE A 6 5.44 10.28 -3.05
C ILE A 6 5.26 8.96 -2.31
N LEU A 7 5.72 7.86 -2.88
CA LEU A 7 5.65 6.55 -2.23
C LEU A 7 6.90 6.34 -1.37
N ILE A 8 6.71 5.93 -0.13
CA ILE A 8 7.75 5.82 0.89
C ILE A 8 7.67 4.44 1.53
N ARG A 9 8.80 3.73 1.62
CA ARG A 9 8.88 2.50 2.44
C ARG A 9 9.19 2.89 3.88
N HIS A 10 8.59 2.20 4.85
CA HIS A 10 9.01 2.30 6.25
C HIS A 10 10.52 2.04 6.43
N ALA A 11 11.07 2.57 7.52
CA ALA A 11 12.46 2.36 7.91
C ALA A 11 12.68 0.97 8.53
N GLN A 12 13.94 0.60 8.83
CA GLN A 12 14.24 -0.70 9.40
C GLN A 12 13.47 -0.97 10.70
N ALA A 13 12.81 -2.13 10.79
CA ALA A 13 12.15 -2.61 11.99
C ALA A 13 12.89 -3.81 12.61
N LEU A 14 12.56 -4.16 13.86
CA LEU A 14 13.29 -5.17 14.63
C LEU A 14 13.37 -6.55 13.95
N HIS A 15 12.31 -6.96 13.24
CA HIS A 15 12.32 -8.19 12.44
C HIS A 15 13.40 -8.19 11.34
N ASN A 16 13.68 -7.02 10.73
CA ASN A 16 14.73 -6.89 9.72
C ASN A 16 16.13 -7.06 10.32
N VAL A 17 16.32 -6.69 11.58
CA VAL A 17 17.61 -6.83 12.28
C VAL A 17 17.85 -8.27 12.70
N ALA A 18 16.83 -8.90 13.28
CA ALA A 18 16.95 -10.25 13.82
C ALA A 18 16.84 -11.35 12.76
N GLY A 19 16.33 -11.04 11.55
CA GLY A 19 15.92 -12.06 10.59
C GLY A 19 14.77 -12.93 11.11
N ASP A 20 14.03 -12.42 12.10
CA ASP A 20 12.99 -13.13 12.82
C ASP A 20 11.62 -12.56 12.46
N TRP A 21 10.87 -13.33 11.67
CA TRP A 21 9.56 -12.97 11.16
C TRP A 21 8.42 -13.24 12.16
N SER A 22 8.75 -13.76 13.35
CA SER A 22 7.77 -14.04 14.42
C SER A 22 7.44 -12.82 15.27
N PHE A 23 8.24 -11.74 15.19
CA PHE A 23 7.91 -10.49 15.86
C PHE A 23 6.61 -9.92 15.31
N HIS A 24 5.58 -9.86 16.14
CA HIS A 24 4.28 -9.32 15.76
C HIS A 24 4.33 -7.79 15.64
N ASP A 25 3.86 -7.25 14.51
CA ASP A 25 3.79 -5.81 14.19
C ASP A 25 4.98 -4.98 14.74
N PRO A 26 6.22 -5.33 14.37
CA PRO A 26 7.41 -4.87 15.06
C PRO A 26 7.61 -3.36 14.92
N LYS A 27 8.04 -2.73 16.02
CA LYS A 27 8.53 -1.35 16.01
C LYS A 27 9.83 -1.19 15.21
N LEU A 28 10.15 0.06 14.88
CA LEU A 28 11.45 0.44 14.33
C LEU A 28 12.59 0.06 15.27
N SER A 29 13.75 -0.25 14.67
CA SER A 29 15.02 -0.33 15.40
C SER A 29 15.59 1.08 15.63
N GLU A 30 16.63 1.21 16.46
CA GLU A 30 17.36 2.48 16.60
C GLU A 30 17.89 2.99 15.25
N LEU A 31 18.41 2.09 14.41
CA LEU A 31 18.82 2.41 13.04
C LEU A 31 17.62 2.83 12.17
N GLY A 32 16.45 2.22 12.36
CA GLY A 32 15.21 2.62 11.68
C GLY A 32 14.76 4.03 12.06
N GLU A 33 14.89 4.41 13.33
CA GLU A 33 14.63 5.79 13.76
C GLU A 33 15.63 6.77 13.11
N GLN A 34 16.92 6.42 13.06
CA GLN A 34 17.93 7.24 12.37
C GLN A 34 17.61 7.38 10.87
N GLN A 35 17.28 6.28 10.18
CA GLN A 35 16.86 6.29 8.78
C GLN A 35 15.63 7.17 8.57
N SER A 36 14.68 7.17 9.50
CA SER A 36 13.51 8.05 9.42
C SER A 36 13.89 9.53 9.57
N ARG A 37 14.93 9.87 10.36
CA ARG A 37 15.47 11.25 10.42
C ARG A 37 16.19 11.63 9.14
N GLU A 38 16.91 10.71 8.52
CA GLU A 38 17.54 10.97 7.21
C GLU A 38 16.50 11.18 6.10
N LEU A 39 15.40 10.42 6.13
CA LEU A 39 14.24 10.63 5.27
C LEU A 39 13.65 12.04 5.47
N HIS A 40 13.54 12.50 6.73
CA HIS A 40 13.09 13.86 7.04
C HIS A 40 13.96 14.90 6.33
N GLU A 41 15.27 14.85 6.54
CA GLU A 41 16.19 15.83 5.95
C GLU A 41 16.14 15.81 4.42
N SER A 42 16.09 14.62 3.81
CA SER A 42 16.02 14.48 2.35
C SER A 42 14.75 15.06 1.76
N LEU A 43 13.56 14.66 2.26
CA LEU A 43 12.29 15.14 1.74
C LEU A 43 12.10 16.63 1.99
N LYS A 44 12.47 17.12 3.16
CA LYS A 44 12.38 18.55 3.51
C LYS A 44 13.33 19.42 2.69
N ALA A 45 14.47 18.90 2.27
CA ALA A 45 15.36 19.60 1.33
C ALA A 45 14.83 19.58 -0.12
N SER A 46 13.97 18.61 -0.47
CA SER A 46 13.38 18.51 -1.80
C SER A 46 12.23 19.52 -1.98
N LYS A 47 12.05 20.02 -3.21
CA LYS A 47 10.89 20.87 -3.53
C LYS A 47 9.57 20.11 -3.32
N ILE A 48 9.47 18.90 -3.87
CA ILE A 48 8.23 18.10 -3.88
C ILE A 48 7.79 17.69 -2.46
N GLY A 49 8.71 17.41 -1.55
CA GLY A 49 8.39 17.07 -0.17
C GLY A 49 7.72 18.21 0.61
N ASN A 50 7.94 19.46 0.21
CA ASN A 50 7.30 20.64 0.80
C ASN A 50 5.96 21.02 0.12
N GLU A 51 5.56 20.30 -0.93
CA GLU A 51 4.28 20.49 -1.63
C GLU A 51 3.22 19.47 -1.18
N VAL A 52 3.55 18.59 -0.23
CA VAL A 52 2.65 17.54 0.29
C VAL A 52 1.44 18.17 1.02
N GLU A 53 0.25 17.79 0.58
CA GLU A 53 -1.04 18.28 1.11
C GLU A 53 -1.80 17.19 1.90
N LEU A 54 -1.42 15.91 1.75
CA LEU A 54 -1.97 14.77 2.49
C LEU A 54 -0.89 13.71 2.72
N ILE A 55 -0.90 13.11 3.90
CA ILE A 55 -0.12 11.91 4.22
C ILE A 55 -1.08 10.74 4.40
N VAL A 56 -0.92 9.70 3.59
CA VAL A 56 -1.56 8.39 3.81
C VAL A 56 -0.53 7.45 4.40
N VAL A 57 -0.90 6.70 5.42
CA VAL A 57 0.03 5.82 6.13
C VAL A 57 -0.64 4.49 6.42
N SER A 58 0.07 3.38 6.21
CA SER A 58 -0.44 2.09 6.66
C SER A 58 -0.67 2.14 8.18
N ALA A 59 -1.76 1.53 8.65
CA ALA A 59 -2.11 1.49 10.07
C ALA A 59 -1.16 0.61 10.93
N MET A 60 -0.07 0.08 10.35
CA MET A 60 0.93 -0.71 11.08
C MET A 60 1.93 0.17 11.85
N ARG A 61 2.45 -0.36 12.97
CA ARG A 61 3.29 0.38 13.91
C ARG A 61 4.52 1.03 13.28
N ARG A 62 5.30 0.27 12.50
CA ARG A 62 6.53 0.77 11.86
C ARG A 62 6.29 1.86 10.82
N THR A 63 5.18 1.80 10.07
CA THR A 63 4.83 2.86 9.10
C THR A 63 4.42 4.13 9.82
N LEU A 64 3.64 4.02 10.91
CA LEU A 64 3.27 5.15 11.76
C LEU A 64 4.50 5.79 12.42
N GLN A 65 5.45 5.01 12.92
CA GLN A 65 6.70 5.54 13.48
C GLN A 65 7.55 6.24 12.41
N THR A 66 7.70 5.65 11.22
CA THR A 66 8.42 6.29 10.11
C THR A 66 7.75 7.60 9.69
N ALA A 67 6.41 7.65 9.59
CA ALA A 67 5.70 8.90 9.29
C ALA A 67 5.88 9.96 10.40
N THR A 68 5.73 9.55 11.67
CA THR A 68 5.85 10.45 12.83
C THR A 68 7.22 11.12 12.92
N ILE A 69 8.30 10.39 12.60
CA ILE A 69 9.67 10.90 12.63
C ILE A 69 10.03 11.58 11.30
N GLY A 70 9.78 10.87 10.21
CA GLY A 70 10.28 11.19 8.88
C GLY A 70 9.45 12.21 8.11
N LEU A 71 8.27 12.58 8.59
CA LEU A 71 7.40 13.61 8.00
C LEU A 71 6.95 14.65 9.03
N ASP A 72 7.65 14.75 10.17
CA ASP A 72 7.17 15.52 11.33
C ASP A 72 6.89 16.99 11.04
N TRP A 73 7.63 17.62 10.11
CA TRP A 73 7.45 19.04 9.81
C TRP A 73 6.13 19.30 9.08
N LEU A 74 5.67 18.33 8.28
CA LEU A 74 4.36 18.39 7.62
C LEU A 74 3.25 18.19 8.65
N ILE A 75 3.39 17.19 9.53
CA ILE A 75 2.42 16.89 10.59
C ILE A 75 2.26 18.10 11.52
N LYS A 76 3.37 18.70 11.97
CA LYS A 76 3.38 19.92 12.80
C LYS A 76 2.83 21.15 12.07
N SER A 77 2.86 21.15 10.73
CA SER A 77 2.26 22.18 9.89
C SER A 77 0.79 21.90 9.55
N ASN A 78 0.15 20.95 10.25
CA ASN A 78 -1.24 20.54 10.09
C ASN A 78 -1.58 19.88 8.73
N VAL A 79 -0.60 19.28 8.06
CA VAL A 79 -0.90 18.37 6.94
C VAL A 79 -1.66 17.17 7.52
N LYS A 80 -2.81 16.85 6.93
CA LYS A 80 -3.65 15.74 7.39
C LYS A 80 -2.90 14.42 7.25
N VAL A 81 -2.99 13.57 8.27
CA VAL A 81 -2.49 12.20 8.24
C VAL A 81 -3.67 11.24 8.30
N MET A 82 -3.68 10.24 7.42
CA MET A 82 -4.77 9.27 7.28
C MET A 82 -4.20 7.85 7.39
N PRO A 83 -4.30 7.21 8.56
CA PRO A 83 -4.15 5.76 8.70
C PRO A 83 -5.12 5.01 7.78
N ASP A 84 -4.64 4.01 7.06
CA ASP A 84 -5.46 3.23 6.12
C ASP A 84 -4.98 1.77 6.05
N ALA A 85 -5.91 0.84 6.30
CA ALA A 85 -5.66 -0.60 6.29
C ALA A 85 -5.23 -1.13 4.92
N ASN A 86 -5.61 -0.48 3.82
CA ASN A 86 -5.29 -0.96 2.48
C ASN A 86 -3.80 -0.93 2.15
N TRP A 87 -3.03 -0.08 2.84
CA TRP A 87 -1.60 0.11 2.60
C TRP A 87 -0.69 -0.83 3.40
N GLN A 88 -1.26 -1.81 4.10
CA GLN A 88 -0.53 -2.80 4.89
C GLN A 88 0.30 -3.76 4.02
N GLU A 89 1.27 -4.44 4.62
CA GLU A 89 2.15 -5.40 3.93
C GLU A 89 1.36 -6.60 3.37
N ASN A 90 1.98 -7.32 2.44
CA ASN A 90 1.29 -8.26 1.56
C ASN A 90 1.24 -9.72 2.06
N ALA A 91 1.93 -10.09 3.14
CA ALA A 91 1.90 -11.45 3.71
C ALA A 91 1.13 -11.54 5.05
N ASP A 92 0.85 -12.76 5.52
CA ASP A 92 0.15 -13.09 6.77
C ASP A 92 1.09 -13.45 7.94
N LYS A 93 2.41 -13.29 7.76
CA LYS A 93 3.38 -13.50 8.84
C LYS A 93 3.11 -12.54 10.01
N PRO A 94 3.48 -12.89 11.25
CA PRO A 94 3.31 -12.00 12.41
C PRO A 94 3.89 -10.61 12.20
N CYS A 95 5.06 -10.50 11.56
CA CYS A 95 5.66 -9.20 11.25
C CYS A 95 4.90 -8.39 10.20
N ASP A 96 4.14 -9.05 9.33
CA ASP A 96 3.39 -8.42 8.25
C ASP A 96 1.93 -8.20 8.62
N THR A 97 1.48 -8.73 9.76
CA THR A 97 0.16 -8.52 10.34
C THR A 97 0.23 -7.40 11.38
N GLY A 98 -0.71 -6.46 11.31
CA GLY A 98 -0.76 -5.30 12.19
C GLY A 98 -1.32 -5.61 13.58
N SER A 99 -1.23 -4.64 14.50
CA SER A 99 -1.93 -4.72 15.79
C SER A 99 -3.39 -4.25 15.67
N PRO A 100 -4.30 -4.68 16.56
CA PRO A 100 -5.66 -4.14 16.62
C PRO A 100 -5.68 -2.62 16.74
N ILE A 101 -6.71 -1.97 16.16
CA ILE A 101 -6.85 -0.51 16.15
C ILE A 101 -6.78 0.08 17.56
N SER A 102 -7.41 -0.57 18.55
CA SER A 102 -7.38 -0.11 19.95
C SER A 102 -5.97 0.02 20.53
N VAL A 103 -5.04 -0.87 20.13
CA VAL A 103 -3.63 -0.79 20.53
C VAL A 103 -2.94 0.37 19.82
N MET A 104 -3.27 0.61 18.55
CA MET A 104 -2.71 1.71 17.75
C MET A 104 -3.20 3.07 18.22
N GLU A 105 -4.46 3.20 18.64
CA GLU A 105 -5.01 4.42 19.25
C GLU A 105 -4.31 4.77 20.57
N GLU A 106 -3.97 3.76 21.39
CA GLU A 106 -3.24 3.95 22.64
C GLU A 106 -1.79 4.40 22.40
N GLU A 107 -1.10 3.78 21.44
CA GLU A 107 0.30 4.08 21.14
C GLU A 107 0.49 5.38 20.34
N PHE A 108 -0.49 5.74 19.50
CA PHE A 108 -0.44 6.89 18.59
C PHE A 108 -1.66 7.81 18.78
N PRO A 109 -1.86 8.41 19.97
CA PRO A 109 -3.06 9.19 20.30
C PRO A 109 -3.23 10.47 19.46
N GLY A 110 -2.22 10.88 18.70
CA GLY A 110 -2.28 11.99 17.76
C GLY A 110 -2.82 11.62 16.37
N TYR A 111 -3.07 10.34 16.10
CA TYR A 111 -3.59 9.84 14.83
C TYR A 111 -5.08 9.50 14.96
N ASP A 112 -5.85 9.83 13.92
CA ASP A 112 -7.27 9.49 13.83
C ASP A 112 -7.43 8.16 13.07
N PHE A 113 -7.80 7.10 13.80
CA PHE A 113 -8.04 5.77 13.24
C PHE A 113 -9.51 5.50 12.91
N SER A 114 -10.42 6.48 13.09
CA SER A 114 -11.87 6.27 12.92
C SER A 114 -12.30 5.81 11.52
N ALA A 115 -11.47 6.07 10.51
CA ALA A 115 -11.70 5.66 9.13
C ALA A 115 -11.01 4.34 8.74
N VAL A 116 -10.22 3.73 9.64
CA VAL A 116 -9.58 2.44 9.39
C VAL A 116 -10.64 1.35 9.43
N ASP A 117 -10.63 0.48 8.42
CA ASP A 117 -11.57 -0.64 8.33
C ASP A 117 -11.50 -1.52 9.59
N PRO A 118 -12.62 -1.78 10.28
CA PRO A 118 -12.63 -2.54 11.53
C PRO A 118 -12.25 -4.02 11.37
N THR A 119 -12.21 -4.54 10.14
CA THR A 119 -11.72 -5.90 9.86
C THR A 119 -10.19 -5.98 9.87
N TYR A 120 -9.49 -4.84 9.83
CA TYR A 120 -8.06 -4.79 10.10
C TYR A 120 -7.75 -5.31 11.52
N PRO A 121 -6.70 -6.12 11.73
CA PRO A 121 -5.62 -6.47 10.78
C PRO A 121 -5.79 -7.83 10.09
N ASP A 122 -7.00 -8.41 10.06
CA ASP A 122 -7.20 -9.77 9.57
C ASP A 122 -6.90 -9.92 8.07
N LYS A 123 -6.23 -11.02 7.72
CA LYS A 123 -5.86 -11.39 6.35
C LYS A 123 -6.21 -12.84 6.01
N THR A 124 -6.73 -13.61 6.95
CA THR A 124 -6.82 -15.06 6.81
C THR A 124 -8.26 -15.57 6.81
N THR A 125 -9.20 -14.81 7.39
CA THR A 125 -10.62 -15.15 7.29
C THR A 125 -11.09 -15.00 5.85
N ASP A 126 -11.79 -16.02 5.33
CA ASP A 126 -12.40 -16.06 4.00
C ASP A 126 -11.53 -15.46 2.88
N LEU A 127 -10.45 -16.17 2.54
CA LEU A 127 -9.46 -15.77 1.53
C LEU A 127 -10.05 -15.43 0.16
N SER A 128 -11.28 -15.90 -0.13
CA SER A 128 -11.97 -15.65 -1.39
C SER A 128 -12.55 -14.24 -1.48
N SER A 129 -13.00 -13.67 -0.36
CA SER A 129 -13.73 -12.41 -0.29
C SER A 129 -13.01 -11.32 0.50
N ASN A 130 -12.08 -11.70 1.38
CA ASN A 130 -11.36 -10.77 2.22
C ASN A 130 -10.44 -9.84 1.38
N PRO A 131 -10.68 -8.52 1.38
CA PRO A 131 -9.89 -7.57 0.60
C PRO A 131 -8.44 -7.47 1.09
N TYR A 132 -8.18 -7.92 2.32
CA TYR A 132 -6.89 -7.91 2.97
C TYR A 132 -6.11 -9.22 2.82
N ALA A 133 -6.73 -10.25 2.21
CA ALA A 133 -6.13 -11.56 2.07
C ALA A 133 -4.74 -11.51 1.43
N PHE A 134 -3.85 -12.38 1.90
CA PHE A 134 -2.46 -12.48 1.44
C PHE A 134 -2.32 -13.23 0.10
N THR A 135 -3.38 -13.28 -0.69
CA THR A 135 -3.42 -13.93 -2.00
C THR A 135 -3.05 -12.95 -3.11
N GLN A 136 -2.47 -13.45 -4.21
CA GLN A 136 -2.13 -12.61 -5.36
C GLN A 136 -3.35 -11.83 -5.88
N LYS A 137 -4.51 -12.49 -5.99
CA LYS A 137 -5.77 -11.88 -6.45
C LYS A 137 -6.16 -10.69 -5.57
N ALA A 138 -6.21 -10.88 -4.25
CA ALA A 138 -6.59 -9.84 -3.31
C ALA A 138 -5.56 -8.70 -3.26
N ILE A 139 -4.26 -9.01 -3.22
CA ILE A 139 -3.19 -8.01 -3.15
C ILE A 139 -3.18 -7.11 -4.38
N LEU A 140 -3.31 -7.67 -5.59
CA LEU A 140 -3.37 -6.88 -6.82
C LEU A 140 -4.64 -6.04 -6.92
N ALA A 141 -5.79 -6.59 -6.49
CA ALA A 141 -7.04 -5.84 -6.43
C ALA A 141 -6.96 -4.68 -5.41
N ARG A 142 -6.31 -4.91 -4.27
CA ARG A 142 -6.08 -3.90 -3.22
C ARG A 142 -5.18 -2.77 -3.71
N GLY A 143 -4.08 -3.08 -4.39
CA GLY A 143 -3.20 -2.07 -5.01
C GLY A 143 -3.96 -1.17 -5.99
N GLN A 144 -4.81 -1.75 -6.85
CA GLN A 144 -5.65 -0.96 -7.76
C GLN A 144 -6.71 -0.13 -7.03
N SER A 145 -7.24 -0.62 -5.92
CA SER A 145 -8.20 0.11 -5.08
C SER A 145 -7.54 1.29 -4.38
N CYS A 146 -6.33 1.12 -3.86
CA CYS A 146 -5.49 2.22 -3.35
C CYS A 146 -5.27 3.30 -4.41
N LEU A 147 -4.82 2.91 -5.62
CA LEU A 147 -4.56 3.87 -6.70
C LEU A 147 -5.84 4.58 -7.15
N ARG A 148 -6.98 3.89 -7.21
CA ARG A 148 -8.28 4.48 -7.51
C ARG A 148 -8.69 5.50 -6.45
N ALA A 149 -8.55 5.15 -5.18
CA ALA A 149 -8.91 6.02 -4.06
C ALA A 149 -8.09 7.31 -4.03
N LEU A 150 -6.85 7.27 -4.51
CA LEU A 150 -5.98 8.44 -4.64
C LEU A 150 -6.23 9.26 -5.92
N TYR A 151 -6.72 8.65 -7.01
CA TYR A 151 -6.77 9.29 -8.34
C TYR A 151 -7.63 10.57 -8.39
N ASP A 152 -8.81 10.53 -7.76
CA ASP A 152 -9.78 11.64 -7.77
C ASP A 152 -9.64 12.59 -6.58
N ARG A 153 -8.57 12.44 -5.79
CA ARG A 153 -8.35 13.28 -4.63
C ARG A 153 -8.00 14.73 -5.02
N PRO A 154 -8.50 15.73 -4.26
CA PRO A 154 -8.24 17.13 -4.57
C PRO A 154 -6.81 17.58 -4.27
N GLU A 155 -6.10 16.87 -3.39
CA GLU A 155 -4.72 17.18 -3.03
C GLU A 155 -3.79 17.02 -4.24
N LYS A 156 -2.82 17.93 -4.42
CA LYS A 156 -1.90 17.91 -5.57
C LYS A 156 -0.74 16.94 -5.40
N VAL A 157 -0.26 16.81 -4.16
CA VAL A 157 0.84 15.92 -3.80
C VAL A 157 0.45 15.15 -2.55
N ILE A 158 0.52 13.83 -2.65
CA ILE A 158 0.16 12.91 -1.57
C ILE A 158 1.39 12.07 -1.23
N ALA A 159 1.83 12.11 0.03
CA ALA A 159 2.83 11.20 0.54
C ALA A 159 2.17 9.93 1.06
N VAL A 160 2.71 8.76 0.72
CA VAL A 160 2.19 7.47 1.13
C VAL A 160 3.29 6.65 1.79
N VAL A 161 3.15 6.34 3.08
CA VAL A 161 4.10 5.51 3.84
C VAL A 161 3.57 4.09 3.98
N SER A 162 4.24 3.14 3.32
CA SER A 162 3.82 1.74 3.18
C SER A 162 5.03 0.79 3.26
N HIS A 163 4.91 -0.41 2.70
CA HIS A 163 5.85 -1.52 2.84
C HIS A 163 6.37 -1.98 1.48
N SER A 164 7.60 -2.52 1.44
CA SER A 164 8.27 -2.83 0.17
C SER A 164 7.56 -3.91 -0.63
N GLY A 165 7.03 -4.95 0.02
CA GLY A 165 6.38 -6.06 -0.66
C GLY A 165 5.16 -5.57 -1.43
N PHE A 166 4.27 -4.88 -0.72
CA PHE A 166 3.06 -4.29 -1.28
C PHE A 166 3.35 -3.23 -2.36
N LEU A 167 4.26 -2.28 -2.10
CA LEU A 167 4.62 -1.26 -3.09
C LEU A 167 5.17 -1.85 -4.38
N ARG A 168 6.05 -2.87 -4.29
CA ARG A 168 6.59 -3.54 -5.47
C ARG A 168 5.52 -4.35 -6.19
N THR A 169 4.83 -5.23 -5.48
CA THR A 169 3.99 -6.25 -6.13
C THR A 169 2.64 -5.73 -6.60
N ALA A 170 2.09 -4.70 -5.95
CA ALA A 170 0.71 -4.26 -6.18
C ALA A 170 0.56 -2.81 -6.66
N VAL A 171 1.55 -1.93 -6.41
CA VAL A 171 1.39 -0.48 -6.61
C VAL A 171 2.24 0.06 -7.76
N CYS A 172 3.55 -0.15 -7.75
CA CYS A 172 4.46 0.58 -8.66
C CYS A 172 5.60 -0.25 -9.29
N ASN A 173 5.75 -1.53 -8.92
CA ASN A 173 6.82 -2.40 -9.46
C ASN A 173 8.22 -1.80 -9.32
N ARG A 174 8.50 -1.11 -8.21
CA ARG A 174 9.84 -0.62 -7.85
C ARG A 174 10.31 -1.25 -6.54
N MET A 175 11.61 -1.50 -6.44
CA MET A 175 12.25 -1.85 -5.18
C MET A 175 12.43 -0.60 -4.32
N PHE A 176 12.30 -0.76 -3.01
CA PHE A 176 12.54 0.29 -2.03
C PHE A 176 13.52 -0.21 -0.98
N PHE A 177 14.59 0.54 -0.74
CA PHE A 177 15.38 0.42 0.46
C PHE A 177 14.62 1.01 1.66
N ASN A 178 15.05 0.68 2.88
CA ASN A 178 14.45 1.22 4.10
C ASN A 178 14.48 2.75 4.11
N ALA A 179 13.34 3.38 4.40
CA ALA A 179 13.17 4.83 4.42
C ALA A 179 13.54 5.54 3.10
N ASP A 180 13.48 4.85 1.96
CA ASP A 180 13.60 5.49 0.65
C ASP A 180 12.23 5.95 0.13
N TRP A 181 12.25 6.96 -0.74
CA TRP A 181 11.06 7.58 -1.31
C TRP A 181 11.18 7.72 -2.82
N ARG A 182 10.08 7.62 -3.54
CA ARG A 182 10.02 7.74 -5.01
C ARG A 182 8.81 8.58 -5.42
N VAL A 183 8.94 9.32 -6.51
CA VAL A 183 7.88 10.21 -7.00
C VAL A 183 7.21 9.59 -8.23
N PHE A 184 5.89 9.61 -8.26
CA PHE A 184 5.11 9.05 -9.35
C PHE A 184 3.99 9.98 -9.78
N THR A 185 3.64 9.90 -11.06
CA THR A 185 2.37 10.40 -11.61
C THR A 185 1.60 9.23 -12.20
N TYR A 186 0.31 9.41 -12.48
CA TYR A 186 -0.46 8.44 -13.26
C TYR A 186 -0.03 8.51 -14.73
N ASP A 187 0.26 7.35 -15.31
CA ASP A 187 0.66 7.22 -16.72
C ASP A 187 -0.58 7.18 -17.62
N GLU A 188 -1.09 8.36 -18.00
CA GLU A 188 -2.31 8.49 -18.82
C GLU A 188 -2.20 7.74 -20.15
N ASP A 189 -1.00 7.72 -20.76
CA ASP A 189 -0.78 7.00 -22.02
C ASP A 189 -0.83 5.48 -21.82
N ALA A 190 -0.21 4.96 -20.76
CA ALA A 190 -0.25 3.53 -20.46
C ALA A 190 -1.66 3.08 -20.04
N MET A 191 -2.38 3.91 -19.29
CA MET A 191 -3.78 3.67 -18.93
C MET A 191 -4.67 3.69 -20.18
N ALA A 192 -4.51 4.64 -21.09
CA ALA A 192 -5.27 4.67 -22.34
C ALA A 192 -5.02 3.40 -23.19
N LYS A 193 -3.75 2.95 -23.29
CA LYS A 193 -3.38 1.71 -24.01
C LYS A 193 -3.97 0.45 -23.39
N ASN A 194 -4.28 0.45 -22.09
CA ASN A 194 -4.93 -0.68 -21.41
C ASN A 194 -6.47 -0.59 -21.38
N GLY A 195 -7.05 0.38 -22.10
CA GLY A 195 -8.50 0.60 -22.14
C GLY A 195 -9.05 1.24 -20.85
N GLY A 196 -8.21 1.88 -20.03
CA GLY A 196 -8.60 2.48 -18.76
C GLY A 196 -8.96 1.45 -17.67
N THR A 197 -8.58 0.20 -17.85
CA THR A 197 -8.96 -0.92 -16.96
C THR A 197 -8.11 -0.97 -15.70
N ARG A 198 -6.89 -0.43 -15.74
CA ARG A 198 -5.95 -0.42 -14.60
C ARG A 198 -5.24 0.92 -14.47
N PHE A 199 -5.06 1.35 -13.24
CA PHE A 199 -4.19 2.46 -12.89
C PHE A 199 -2.73 2.02 -13.01
N ILE A 200 -1.94 2.83 -13.72
CA ILE A 200 -0.51 2.62 -13.94
C ILE A 200 0.21 3.88 -13.48
N LEU A 201 1.29 3.70 -12.71
CA LEU A 201 2.14 4.78 -12.26
C LEU A 201 3.39 4.88 -13.13
N LYS A 202 3.81 6.11 -13.40
CA LYS A 202 5.09 6.45 -14.02
C LYS A 202 5.97 7.14 -12.99
N GLU A 203 7.16 6.57 -12.75
CA GLU A 203 8.14 7.17 -11.85
C GLU A 203 8.74 8.44 -12.48
N SER A 204 9.09 9.42 -11.65
CA SER A 204 9.83 10.59 -12.08
C SER A 204 11.23 10.20 -12.55
N GLU A 205 11.75 10.86 -13.60
CA GLU A 205 13.09 10.56 -14.10
C GLU A 205 14.17 10.74 -13.01
N GLU A 206 13.97 11.69 -12.10
CA GLU A 206 14.95 11.98 -11.05
C GLU A 206 15.09 10.80 -10.09
N THR A 207 13.98 10.29 -9.54
CA THR A 207 14.03 9.17 -8.60
C THR A 207 14.33 7.87 -9.31
N GLU A 208 13.89 7.69 -10.56
CA GLU A 208 14.19 6.49 -11.34
C GLU A 208 15.70 6.36 -11.61
N LYS A 209 16.36 7.42 -12.08
CA LYS A 209 17.80 7.42 -12.39
C LYS A 209 18.68 7.16 -11.16
N LYS A 210 18.25 7.62 -9.99
CA LYS A 210 19.02 7.51 -8.74
C LYS A 210 18.73 6.24 -7.95
N GLY A 211 17.61 5.57 -8.24
CA GLY A 211 17.13 4.47 -7.40
C GLY A 211 16.50 5.00 -6.11
N GLY A 212 15.56 5.94 -6.23
CA GLY A 212 14.93 6.62 -5.11
C GLY A 212 15.50 8.01 -4.84
N GLY A 213 14.76 8.79 -4.06
CA GLY A 213 15.17 10.13 -3.60
C GLY A 213 16.28 10.08 -2.56
N MET A 214 16.46 8.95 -1.87
CA MET A 214 17.66 8.68 -1.07
C MET A 214 18.80 8.08 -1.92
N GLY A 215 18.49 7.57 -3.12
CA GLY A 215 19.43 6.89 -3.99
C GLY A 215 19.96 5.56 -3.44
N ARG A 216 19.13 4.84 -2.67
CA ARG A 216 19.53 3.60 -1.96
C ARG A 216 18.89 2.35 -2.53
N SER A 217 17.85 2.50 -3.34
CA SER A 217 17.07 1.41 -3.90
C SER A 217 17.60 0.97 -5.25
N ASP A 218 17.32 -0.27 -5.64
CA ASP A 218 17.69 -0.75 -6.98
C ASP A 218 16.97 0.04 -8.08
N VAL A 219 17.68 0.32 -9.17
CA VAL A 219 17.14 0.96 -10.37
C VAL A 219 16.52 -0.10 -11.26
N GLY A 220 15.27 0.11 -11.67
CA GLY A 220 14.58 -0.75 -12.63
C GLY A 220 13.11 -1.01 -12.29
N VAL A 221 12.48 -1.83 -13.13
CA VAL A 221 11.10 -2.30 -12.97
C VAL A 221 11.12 -3.76 -12.53
N PHE A 222 10.50 -4.04 -11.38
CA PHE A 222 10.51 -5.35 -10.74
C PHE A 222 9.08 -5.85 -10.64
N GLY A 223 8.70 -6.67 -11.63
CA GLY A 223 7.41 -7.34 -11.66
C GLY A 223 7.29 -8.42 -10.59
N ILE A 224 6.15 -9.11 -10.63
CA ILE A 224 5.89 -10.29 -9.80
C ILE A 224 6.76 -11.44 -10.31
N VAL A 225 7.36 -12.17 -9.38
CA VAL A 225 8.14 -13.39 -9.64
C VAL A 225 7.57 -14.58 -8.87
N GLU A 226 7.99 -15.78 -9.26
CA GLU A 226 7.64 -17.01 -8.55
C GLU A 226 8.08 -16.93 -7.07
N GLY A 227 7.19 -17.29 -6.16
CA GLY A 227 7.42 -17.21 -4.70
C GLY A 227 6.98 -15.89 -4.05
N ASP A 228 6.55 -14.88 -4.82
CA ASP A 228 6.00 -13.63 -4.24
C ASP A 228 4.67 -13.83 -3.51
N PHE A 229 3.94 -14.89 -3.85
CA PHE A 229 2.66 -15.25 -3.28
C PHE A 229 2.61 -16.76 -3.02
N PRO A 230 1.89 -17.23 -1.99
CA PRO A 230 1.74 -18.66 -1.72
C PRO A 230 0.99 -19.37 -2.86
N SER A 231 1.56 -20.45 -3.39
CA SER A 231 0.97 -21.26 -4.46
C SER A 231 -0.26 -22.05 -3.97
N GLU A 232 -0.14 -22.66 -2.79
CA GLU A 232 -1.14 -23.57 -2.20
C GLU A 232 -2.50 -22.89 -2.00
N VAL A 233 -2.49 -21.60 -1.65
CA VAL A 233 -3.72 -20.81 -1.45
C VAL A 233 -4.42 -20.52 -2.78
N GLN A 234 -3.66 -20.32 -3.86
CA GLN A 234 -4.26 -20.11 -5.18
C GLN A 234 -4.92 -21.38 -5.70
N ASP A 235 -4.31 -22.54 -5.44
CA ASP A 235 -4.82 -23.82 -5.91
C ASP A 235 -6.06 -24.25 -5.11
N GLN A 236 -6.08 -24.04 -3.79
CA GLN A 236 -7.28 -24.24 -2.97
C GLN A 236 -8.47 -23.37 -3.41
N LEU A 237 -8.21 -22.11 -3.79
CA LEU A 237 -9.26 -21.23 -4.31
C LEU A 237 -9.75 -21.67 -5.70
N LYS A 238 -8.86 -22.15 -6.58
CA LYS A 238 -9.25 -22.68 -7.90
C LYS A 238 -10.08 -23.96 -7.76
N ASP A 239 -9.70 -24.85 -6.86
CA ASP A 239 -10.42 -26.09 -6.61
C ASP A 239 -11.82 -25.80 -6.04
N HIS A 240 -11.94 -24.84 -5.11
CA HIS A 240 -13.24 -24.41 -4.60
C HIS A 240 -14.10 -23.70 -5.67
N GLU A 241 -13.51 -22.86 -6.53
CA GLU A 241 -14.21 -22.24 -7.67
C GLU A 241 -14.64 -23.29 -8.72
N ALA A 242 -13.92 -24.42 -8.84
CA ALA A 242 -14.26 -25.53 -9.73
C ALA A 242 -15.32 -26.49 -9.16
N GLU A 243 -15.37 -26.67 -7.84
CA GLU A 243 -16.35 -27.52 -7.15
C GLU A 243 -17.72 -26.85 -6.96
N ASP A 244 -17.78 -25.52 -6.93
CA ASP A 244 -19.02 -24.74 -6.77
C ASP A 244 -19.33 -23.81 -7.96
N PRO A 245 -19.66 -24.35 -9.16
CA PRO A 245 -20.08 -23.55 -10.29
C PRO A 245 -21.53 -23.08 -10.07
N VAL A 246 -21.75 -22.08 -9.21
CA VAL A 246 -23.08 -21.50 -9.03
C VAL A 246 -23.51 -20.75 -10.29
N LYS A 247 -24.28 -21.46 -11.12
CA LYS A 247 -25.35 -21.00 -12.05
C LYS A 247 -25.23 -19.57 -12.57
N VAL A 248 -24.25 -19.30 -13.43
CA VAL A 248 -24.33 -18.19 -14.38
C VAL A 248 -25.17 -18.64 -15.57
N GLY A 249 -26.49 -18.72 -15.39
CA GLY A 249 -27.39 -19.25 -16.41
C GLY A 249 -28.85 -19.38 -15.98
N ALA A 250 -29.37 -18.43 -15.20
CA ALA A 250 -30.81 -18.34 -14.94
C ALA A 250 -31.20 -16.94 -14.43
N LEU A 251 -30.83 -15.88 -15.15
CA LEU A 251 -31.38 -14.53 -14.91
C LEU A 251 -31.79 -13.80 -16.20
N ASP A 252 -31.80 -14.48 -17.36
CA ASP A 252 -32.08 -13.83 -18.65
C ASP A 252 -33.38 -14.27 -19.34
N GLU A 253 -34.34 -14.85 -18.60
CA GLU A 253 -35.68 -15.17 -19.12
C GLU A 253 -36.86 -14.57 -18.33
N ALA A 254 -36.62 -13.72 -17.33
CA ALA A 254 -37.70 -13.12 -16.53
C ALA A 254 -38.12 -11.70 -16.98
N ASN A 255 -37.65 -11.19 -18.13
CA ASN A 255 -37.99 -9.82 -18.56
C ASN A 255 -38.39 -9.66 -20.05
N LYS A 256 -39.03 -10.68 -20.63
CA LYS A 256 -39.78 -10.56 -21.89
C LYS A 256 -41.20 -11.09 -21.74
N GLN A 257 -42.08 -10.29 -21.13
CA GLN A 257 -43.47 -10.14 -21.58
C GLN A 257 -44.07 -8.88 -20.94
N LYS A 258 -44.13 -7.82 -21.75
CA LYS A 258 -44.96 -6.63 -21.52
C LYS A 258 -46.44 -6.95 -21.83
N PRO A 259 -47.37 -6.14 -21.30
CA PRO A 259 -48.79 -6.46 -21.24
C PRO A 259 -49.54 -6.25 -22.58
N SER A 260 -50.55 -7.10 -22.78
CA SER A 260 -51.86 -6.89 -23.43
C SER A 260 -52.03 -5.73 -24.42
N CYS A 261 -52.22 -6.07 -25.69
CA CYS A 261 -53.43 -5.75 -26.47
C CYS A 261 -53.79 -6.96 -27.33
#